data_AF-A0A972UBI7-F1
#
_entry.id   AF-A0A972UBI7-F1
#
_cell.length_a   1.000
_cell.length_b   1.000
_cell.length_c   1.000
_cell.angle_alpha   90.00
_cell.angle_beta   90.00
_cell.angle_gamma   90.00
#
_symmetry.space_group_name_H-M   'P 1'
#
loop_
_entity.id
_entity.type
_entity.pdbx_description
1 polymer ?
#
loop_
_entity_poly.entity_id
_entity_poly.type
_entity_poly.pdbx_seq_one_letter_code
_entity_poly.pdbx_strand_id
1 'polypeptide(L)'
;FTHDLFKNIADAFSLHVNEIVIDELHSETFYAKVVCEVNGDIHEIDARPSDAIAIAVRFGAPVFVSEDIMAEAGIREEPKEEEGAEPPLAAIGESAGEAGVEENPKGVENRLESLHAALSEAVQSENYEEAARLRDEISRLKSSS
;
A
#
# COMPACT_ATOMS: atom_id res chain seq x y z
N PHE A 1 -10.77 -16.31 -17.66
CA PHE A 1 -11.68 -17.12 -18.50
C PHE A 1 -13.12 -16.62 -18.48
N THR A 2 -13.83 -16.57 -17.34
CA THR A 2 -15.25 -16.16 -17.31
C THR A 2 -15.46 -14.70 -17.76
N HIS A 3 -14.67 -13.75 -17.25
CA HIS A 3 -14.79 -12.35 -17.65
C HIS A 3 -14.34 -12.11 -19.10
N ASP A 4 -13.45 -12.96 -19.65
CA ASP A 4 -13.05 -12.91 -21.06
C ASP A 4 -14.16 -13.44 -21.96
N LEU A 5 -14.87 -14.50 -21.53
CA LEU A 5 -16.07 -14.99 -22.19
C LEU A 5 -17.17 -13.92 -22.19
N PHE A 6 -17.38 -13.23 -21.06
CA PHE A 6 -18.33 -12.12 -20.99
C PHE A 6 -17.96 -11.00 -21.98
N LYS A 7 -16.67 -10.64 -22.08
CA LYS A 7 -16.22 -9.66 -23.08
C LYS A 7 -16.57 -10.07 -24.50
N ASN A 8 -16.27 -11.31 -24.88
CA ASN A 8 -16.61 -11.80 -26.23
C ASN A 8 -18.12 -11.78 -26.51
N ILE A 9 -18.94 -12.08 -25.49
CA ILE A 9 -20.40 -11.99 -25.60
C ILE A 9 -20.82 -10.53 -25.77
N ALA A 10 -20.34 -9.62 -24.91
CA ALA A 10 -20.64 -8.20 -24.98
C ALA A 10 -20.28 -7.59 -26.35
N ASP A 11 -19.08 -7.90 -26.86
CA ASP A 11 -18.64 -7.46 -28.18
C ASP A 11 -19.59 -7.97 -29.30
N ALA A 12 -20.07 -9.22 -29.20
CA ALA A 12 -21.02 -9.78 -30.17
C ALA A 12 -22.39 -9.07 -30.16
N PHE A 13 -22.79 -8.49 -29.03
CA PHE A 13 -24.02 -7.70 -28.88
C PHE A 13 -23.78 -6.19 -29.00
N SER A 14 -22.57 -5.76 -29.37
CA SER A 14 -22.19 -4.34 -29.44
C SER A 14 -22.47 -3.58 -28.13
N LEU A 15 -22.28 -4.25 -27.00
CA LEU A 15 -22.40 -3.65 -25.67
C LEU A 15 -21.12 -2.88 -25.35
N HIS A 16 -21.26 -1.60 -25.03
CA HIS A 16 -20.15 -0.77 -24.57
C HIS A 16 -20.22 -0.62 -23.05
N VAL A 17 -19.12 -0.86 -22.34
CA VAL A 17 -19.04 -0.59 -20.89
C VAL A 17 -18.50 0.82 -20.73
N ASN A 18 -19.34 1.73 -20.22
CA ASN A 18 -19.03 3.14 -20.12
C ASN A 18 -18.16 3.41 -18.88
N GLU A 19 -18.57 2.89 -17.73
CA GLU A 19 -17.90 3.10 -16.45
C GLU A 19 -18.34 2.07 -15.40
N ILE A 20 -17.51 1.93 -14.36
CA ILE A 20 -17.84 1.21 -13.14
C ILE A 20 -18.01 2.20 -12.00
N VAL A 21 -19.06 2.04 -11.20
CA VAL A 21 -19.31 2.89 -10.02
C VAL A 21 -19.38 2.03 -8.77
N ILE A 22 -18.60 2.35 -7.75
CA ILE A 22 -18.68 1.76 -6.41
C ILE A 22 -19.27 2.82 -5.50
N ASP A 23 -20.57 2.74 -5.20
CA ASP A 23 -21.32 3.79 -4.51
C ASP A 23 -21.94 3.39 -3.17
N GLU A 24 -22.11 2.09 -2.91
CA GLU A 24 -22.76 1.59 -1.69
C GLU A 24 -21.84 0.70 -0.84
N LEU A 25 -21.82 0.95 0.47
CA LEU A 25 -21.20 0.12 1.51
C LEU A 25 -22.23 -0.16 2.59
N HIS A 26 -22.57 -1.44 2.79
CA HIS A 26 -23.51 -1.87 3.81
C HIS A 26 -22.99 -3.08 4.56
N SER A 27 -22.90 -2.98 5.89
CA SER A 27 -22.39 -4.08 6.75
C SER A 27 -21.05 -4.64 6.24
N GLU A 28 -20.09 -3.75 5.98
CA GLU A 28 -18.74 -4.08 5.45
C GLU A 28 -18.75 -4.73 4.05
N THR A 29 -19.90 -4.74 3.37
CA THR A 29 -20.05 -5.26 2.00
C THR A 29 -20.19 -4.11 1.01
N PHE A 30 -19.25 -4.03 0.08
CA PHE A 30 -19.29 -3.08 -1.02
C PHE A 30 -20.16 -3.59 -2.16
N TYR A 31 -20.85 -2.67 -2.83
CA TYR A 31 -21.61 -2.92 -4.06
C TYR A 31 -21.08 -2.03 -5.18
N ALA A 32 -21.22 -2.52 -6.41
CA ALA A 32 -20.80 -1.81 -7.59
C ALA A 32 -21.87 -1.91 -8.69
N LYS A 33 -21.86 -0.93 -9.59
CA LYS A 33 -22.70 -0.90 -10.79
C LYS A 33 -21.79 -0.87 -12.01
N VAL A 34 -22.15 -1.68 -13.01
CA VAL A 34 -21.60 -1.61 -14.36
C VAL A 34 -22.54 -0.74 -15.17
N VAL A 35 -22.09 0.43 -15.58
CA VAL A 35 -22.85 1.32 -16.48
C VAL A 35 -22.45 0.96 -17.90
N CYS A 36 -23.41 0.51 -18.70
CA CYS A 36 -23.17 0.11 -20.08
C CYS A 36 -24.22 0.66 -21.04
N GLU A 37 -23.85 0.76 -22.30
CA GLU A 37 -24.72 1.23 -23.38
C GLU A 37 -24.92 0.11 -24.41
N VAL A 38 -26.19 -0.09 -24.80
CA VAL A 38 -26.57 -0.99 -25.89
C VAL A 38 -27.60 -0.28 -26.74
N ASN A 39 -27.35 -0.15 -28.05
CA ASN A 39 -28.26 0.52 -29.00
C ASN A 39 -28.66 1.96 -28.61
N GLY A 40 -27.81 2.68 -27.87
CA GLY A 40 -28.09 4.04 -27.40
C GLY A 40 -28.81 4.12 -26.04
N ASP A 41 -29.22 2.98 -25.48
CA ASP A 41 -29.84 2.91 -24.16
C ASP A 41 -28.78 2.62 -23.09
N ILE A 42 -28.80 3.43 -22.02
CA ILE A 42 -27.91 3.27 -20.87
C ILE A 42 -28.58 2.33 -19.86
N HIS A 43 -27.80 1.36 -19.38
CA HIS A 43 -28.19 0.38 -18.39
C HIS A 43 -27.21 0.38 -17.23
N GLU A 44 -27.75 0.25 -16.02
CA GLU A 44 -27.00 0.03 -14.79
C GLU A 44 -27.23 -1.41 -14.33
N ILE A 45 -26.14 -2.15 -14.15
CA ILE A 45 -26.19 -3.56 -13.75
C ILE A 45 -25.47 -3.73 -12.41
N ASP A 46 -26.19 -4.23 -11.41
CA ASP A 46 -25.61 -4.57 -10.11
C ASP A 46 -24.56 -5.66 -10.24
N ALA A 47 -23.40 -5.41 -9.65
CA ALA A 47 -22.27 -6.31 -9.65
C ALA A 47 -21.54 -6.29 -8.31
N ARG A 48 -20.85 -7.39 -8.00
CA ARG A 48 -19.88 -7.37 -6.92
C ARG A 48 -18.66 -6.55 -7.36
N PRO A 49 -18.01 -5.80 -6.47
CA PRO A 49 -16.83 -5.00 -6.80
C PRO A 49 -15.74 -5.80 -7.50
N SER A 50 -15.45 -7.03 -7.06
CA SER A 50 -14.44 -7.88 -7.69
C SER A 50 -14.73 -8.18 -9.16
N ASP A 51 -15.99 -8.38 -9.50
CA ASP A 51 -16.42 -8.67 -10.87
C ASP A 51 -16.42 -7.38 -11.71
N ALA A 52 -16.90 -6.28 -11.14
CA ALA A 52 -16.92 -4.97 -11.79
C ALA A 52 -15.49 -4.49 -12.14
N ILE A 53 -14.53 -4.63 -11.23
CA ILE A 53 -13.11 -4.33 -11.48
C ILE A 53 -12.54 -5.25 -12.56
N ALA A 54 -12.86 -6.55 -12.54
CA ALA A 54 -12.40 -7.49 -13.56
C ALA A 54 -12.94 -7.15 -14.96
N ILE A 55 -14.16 -6.60 -15.04
CA ILE A 55 -14.76 -6.06 -16.26
C ILE A 55 -14.05 -4.77 -16.69
N ALA A 56 -13.90 -3.78 -15.79
CA ALA A 56 -13.20 -2.53 -16.09
C ALA A 56 -11.83 -2.76 -16.75
N VAL A 57 -11.01 -3.64 -16.17
CA VAL A 57 -9.67 -3.96 -16.70
C VAL A 57 -9.72 -4.50 -18.14
N ARG A 58 -10.76 -5.29 -18.49
CA ARG A 58 -10.87 -5.94 -19.80
C ARG A 58 -11.48 -5.04 -20.87
N PHE A 59 -12.39 -4.18 -20.48
CA PHE A 59 -13.05 -3.22 -21.35
C PHE A 59 -12.30 -1.88 -21.43
N GLY A 60 -11.33 -1.65 -20.53
CA GLY A 60 -10.65 -0.36 -20.42
C GLY A 60 -11.56 0.74 -19.88
N ALA A 61 -12.58 0.36 -19.11
CA ALA A 61 -13.56 1.31 -18.57
C ALA A 61 -13.01 2.00 -17.31
N PRO A 62 -13.28 3.31 -17.12
CA PRO A 62 -12.95 4.02 -15.90
C PRO A 62 -13.72 3.45 -14.70
N VAL A 63 -13.12 3.60 -13.52
CA VAL A 63 -13.70 3.19 -12.24
C VAL A 63 -13.84 4.41 -11.35
N PHE A 64 -15.04 4.61 -10.81
CA PHE A 64 -15.38 5.67 -9.88
C PHE A 64 -15.79 5.07 -8.54
N VAL A 65 -15.51 5.79 -7.47
CA VAL A 65 -15.87 5.43 -6.11
C VAL A 65 -16.52 6.64 -5.46
N SER A 66 -17.61 6.44 -4.71
CA SER A 66 -18.25 7.54 -3.98
C SER A 66 -17.33 8.13 -2.92
N GLU A 67 -17.45 9.43 -2.70
CA GLU A 67 -16.61 10.13 -1.71
C GLU A 67 -16.86 9.62 -0.29
N ASP A 68 -18.11 9.28 0.04
CA ASP A 68 -18.48 8.70 1.33
C ASP A 68 -17.74 7.39 1.60
N ILE A 69 -17.68 6.49 0.61
CA ILE A 69 -16.93 5.24 0.70
C ILE A 69 -15.43 5.51 0.85
N MET A 70 -14.90 6.45 0.07
CA MET A 70 -13.49 6.84 0.16
C MET A 70 -13.15 7.43 1.54
N ALA A 71 -14.08 8.13 2.18
CA ALA A 71 -13.89 8.69 3.51
C ALA A 71 -13.95 7.61 4.60
N GLU A 72 -14.84 6.62 4.46
CA GLU A 72 -15.05 5.57 5.45
C GLU A 72 -13.99 4.46 5.38
N ALA A 73 -13.65 3.99 4.17
CA ALA A 73 -12.82 2.80 3.95
C ALA A 73 -11.55 3.07 3.13
N GLY A 74 -11.34 4.31 2.68
CA GLY A 74 -10.14 4.67 1.91
C GLY A 74 -8.88 4.59 2.77
N ILE A 75 -7.92 3.77 2.34
CA ILE A 75 -6.59 3.72 2.96
C ILE A 75 -5.73 4.78 2.28
N ARG A 76 -5.20 5.71 3.07
CA ARG A 76 -4.16 6.62 2.60
C ARG A 76 -2.83 5.91 2.81
N GLU A 77 -2.11 5.66 1.72
CA GLU A 77 -0.69 5.34 1.85
C GLU A 77 0.00 6.60 2.38
N GLU A 78 0.54 6.53 3.59
CA GLU A 78 1.51 7.53 4.00
C GLU A 78 2.70 7.41 3.04
N PRO A 79 3.18 8.52 2.46
CA PRO A 79 4.38 8.46 1.64
C PRO A 79 5.45 7.83 2.51
N LYS A 80 5.91 6.63 2.13
CA LYS A 80 7.14 6.08 2.68
C LYS A 80 8.19 7.14 2.40
N GLU A 81 8.67 7.81 3.44
CA GLU A 81 9.93 8.52 3.36
C GLU A 81 10.90 7.49 2.79
N GLU A 82 11.41 7.74 1.58
CA GLU A 82 12.49 6.95 1.02
C GLU A 82 13.72 7.13 1.92
N GLU A 83 13.80 6.35 3.00
CA GLU A 83 15.04 6.13 3.72
C GLU A 83 15.99 5.42 2.74
N GLY A 84 16.87 6.21 2.11
CA GLY A 84 18.11 5.72 1.53
C GLY A 84 18.05 5.35 0.05
N ALA A 85 17.79 6.34 -0.82
CA ALA A 85 18.49 6.33 -2.10
C ALA A 85 19.99 6.50 -1.83
N GLU A 86 20.73 5.39 -1.74
CA GLU A 86 22.19 5.43 -1.79
C GLU A 86 22.60 6.17 -3.08
N PRO A 87 23.36 7.27 -3.00
CA PRO A 87 23.84 7.93 -4.21
C PRO A 87 24.77 6.97 -4.96
N PRO A 88 24.73 6.93 -6.31
CA PRO A 88 25.65 6.12 -7.09
C PRO A 88 27.09 6.56 -6.79
N LEU A 89 27.91 5.60 -6.38
CA LEU A 89 29.34 5.77 -6.14
C LEU A 89 30.05 6.15 -7.46
N ALA A 90 30.27 7.45 -7.68
CA ALA A 90 31.13 7.94 -8.74
C ALA A 90 31.82 9.27 -8.37
N ALA A 91 33.08 9.13 -7.92
CA ALA A 91 34.21 10.02 -8.16
C ALA A 91 34.09 11.53 -7.89
N ILE A 92 34.59 11.94 -6.72
CA ILE A 92 35.39 13.15 -6.47
C ILE A 92 36.09 12.88 -5.13
N GLY A 93 37.41 12.73 -5.06
CA GLY A 93 38.38 13.80 -5.25
C GLY A 93 38.84 14.25 -3.85
N GLU A 94 40.10 13.93 -3.51
CA GLU A 94 40.78 14.15 -2.24
C GLU A 94 40.59 15.57 -1.64
N SER A 95 40.38 15.67 -0.32
CA SER A 95 41.18 16.50 0.61
C SER A 95 40.52 16.69 2.00
N ALA A 96 41.27 16.25 3.02
CA ALA A 96 41.48 16.82 4.36
C ALA A 96 40.32 17.24 5.29
N GLY A 97 40.32 16.67 6.52
CA GLY A 97 39.69 17.28 7.70
C GLY A 97 39.40 16.30 8.84
N GLU A 98 40.18 16.37 9.92
CA GLU A 98 40.16 15.54 11.13
C GLU A 98 38.91 15.72 12.03
N ALA A 99 38.51 14.65 12.75
CA ALA A 99 38.35 14.61 14.22
C ALA A 99 37.55 13.36 14.66
N GLY A 100 38.16 12.51 15.50
CA GLY A 100 37.62 11.23 15.94
C GLY A 100 36.60 11.27 17.08
N VAL A 101 35.88 10.15 17.22
CA VAL A 101 35.23 9.72 18.45
C VAL A 101 35.57 8.23 18.64
N GLU A 102 36.32 7.91 19.68
CA GLU A 102 36.54 6.53 20.12
C GLU A 102 35.24 5.96 20.69
N GLU A 103 34.70 4.91 20.09
CA GLU A 103 33.56 4.18 20.64
C GLU A 103 34.00 3.33 21.84
N ASN A 104 33.45 3.64 23.02
CA ASN A 104 33.70 2.88 24.23
C ASN A 104 32.79 1.62 24.24
N PRO A 105 33.34 0.40 24.12
CA PRO A 105 32.56 -0.83 23.88
C PRO A 105 31.56 -1.15 25.00
N LYS A 106 31.82 -0.74 26.24
CA LYS A 106 30.92 -0.95 27.39
C LYS A 106 29.65 -0.10 27.34
N GLY A 107 29.65 1.00 26.60
CA GLY A 107 28.47 1.86 26.43
C GLY A 107 27.44 1.23 25.49
N VAL A 108 27.93 0.58 24.43
CA VAL A 108 27.12 -0.07 23.40
C VAL A 108 26.40 -1.30 23.98
N GLU A 109 27.09 -2.10 24.78
CA GLU A 109 26.52 -3.27 25.47
C GLU A 109 25.36 -2.88 26.40
N ASN A 110 25.56 -1.88 27.27
CA ASN A 110 24.50 -1.40 28.17
C ASN A 110 23.29 -0.83 27.40
N ARG A 111 23.54 -0.14 26.28
CA ARG A 111 22.47 0.40 25.44
C ARG A 111 21.65 -0.72 24.80
N LEU A 112 22.31 -1.76 24.28
CA LEU A 112 21.65 -2.93 23.71
C LEU A 112 20.79 -3.67 24.73
N GLU A 113 21.29 -3.87 25.96
CA GLU A 113 20.52 -4.49 27.03
C GLU A 113 19.24 -3.71 27.36
N SER A 114 19.34 -2.37 27.43
CA SER A 114 18.18 -1.51 27.68
C SER A 114 17.13 -1.58 26.57
N LEU A 115 17.57 -1.65 25.29
CA LEU A 115 16.68 -1.75 24.14
C LEU A 115 16.00 -3.12 24.08
N HIS A 116 16.71 -4.19 24.43
CA HIS A 116 16.11 -5.53 24.52
C HIS A 116 15.05 -5.62 25.62
N ALA A 117 15.27 -4.98 26.77
CA ALA A 117 14.28 -4.91 27.85
C ALA A 117 13.02 -4.15 27.41
N ALA A 118 13.19 -2.98 26.79
CA ALA A 118 12.08 -2.17 26.26
C ALA A 118 11.30 -2.92 25.16
N LEU A 119 11.99 -3.66 24.29
CA LEU A 119 11.34 -4.48 23.25
C LEU A 119 10.45 -5.57 23.87
N SER A 120 10.94 -6.24 24.92
CA SER A 120 10.16 -7.26 25.62
C SER A 120 8.91 -6.68 26.27
N GLU A 121 9.01 -5.48 26.84
CA GLU A 121 7.88 -4.77 27.46
C GLU A 121 6.84 -4.33 26.41
N ALA A 122 7.28 -3.81 25.28
CA ALA A 122 6.40 -3.43 24.16
C ALA A 122 5.62 -4.64 23.60
N VAL A 123 6.27 -5.81 23.48
CA VAL A 123 5.59 -7.05 23.06
C VAL A 123 4.59 -7.52 24.13
N GLN A 124 4.93 -7.43 25.41
CA GLN A 124 4.06 -7.85 26.50
C GLN A 124 2.83 -6.95 26.66
N SER A 125 2.96 -5.68 26.31
CA SER A 125 1.86 -4.68 26.30
C SER A 125 1.10 -4.62 24.97
N GLU A 126 1.36 -5.56 24.04
CA GLU A 126 0.75 -5.63 22.71
C GLU A 126 0.96 -4.35 21.87
N ASN A 127 1.98 -3.55 22.19
CA ASN A 127 2.36 -2.35 21.44
C ASN A 127 3.30 -2.71 20.28
N TYR A 128 2.73 -3.28 19.22
CA TYR A 128 3.50 -3.78 18.08
C TYR A 128 4.22 -2.69 17.27
N GLU A 129 3.71 -1.44 17.27
CA GLU A 129 4.35 -0.31 16.58
C GLU A 129 5.68 0.06 17.25
N GLU A 130 5.67 0.17 18.58
CA GLU A 130 6.88 0.46 19.36
C GLU A 130 7.89 -0.71 19.29
N ALA A 131 7.39 -1.95 19.33
CA ALA A 131 8.24 -3.14 19.18
C ALA A 131 8.96 -3.18 17.82
N ALA A 132 8.31 -2.75 16.73
CA ALA A 132 8.94 -2.69 15.41
C ALA A 132 10.10 -1.68 15.38
N ARG A 133 9.90 -0.48 15.94
CA ARG A 133 10.95 0.55 16.01
C ARG A 133 12.17 0.09 16.82
N LEU A 134 11.92 -0.50 17.99
CA LEU A 134 12.99 -0.99 18.88
C LEU A 134 13.81 -2.12 18.22
N ARG A 135 13.15 -3.00 17.45
CA ARG A 135 13.83 -4.07 16.70
C ARG A 135 14.77 -3.51 15.63
N ASP A 136 14.33 -2.50 14.88
CA ASP A 136 15.13 -1.93 13.79
C ASP A 136 16.33 -1.12 14.35
N GLU A 137 16.17 -0.43 15.49
CA GLU A 137 17.26 0.24 16.21
C GLU A 137 18.33 -0.74 16.72
N ILE A 138 17.92 -1.89 17.28
CA ILE A 138 18.85 -2.96 17.69
C ILE A 138 19.64 -3.50 16.49
N SER A 139 18.98 -3.67 15.34
CA SER A 139 19.64 -4.15 14.12
C SER A 139 20.70 -3.16 13.61
N ARG A 140 20.40 -1.85 13.62
CA ARG A 140 21.37 -0.80 13.23
C ARG A 140 22.61 -0.80 14.12
N LEU A 141 22.43 -0.88 15.44
CA LEU A 141 23.52 -0.93 16.42
C LEU A 141 24.37 -2.19 16.27
N LYS A 142 23.75 -3.35 16.02
CA LYS A 142 24.48 -4.61 15.80
C LYS A 142 25.22 -4.64 14.46
N SER A 143 24.74 -3.93 13.43
CA SER A 143 25.43 -3.82 12.15
C SER A 143 26.59 -2.82 12.14
N SER A 144 26.61 -1.91 13.12
CA SER A 144 27.64 -0.86 13.26
C SER A 144 28.75 -1.22 14.24
N SER A 145 28.70 -2.41 14.84
CA SER A 145 29.67 -2.93 15.83
C SER A 145 30.24 -4.27 15.38
#